data_AF-A0A842N516-F1
#
_entry.id   AF-A0A842N516-F1
#
_cell.length_a   1.000
_cell.length_b   1.000
_cell.length_c   1.000
_cell.angle_alpha   90.00
_cell.angle_beta   90.00
_cell.angle_gamma   90.00
#
_symmetry.space_group_name_H-M   'P 1'
#
loop_
_entity.id
_entity.type
_entity.pdbx_description
1 polymer ?
#
loop_
_entity_poly.entity_id
_entity_poly.type
_entity_poly.pdbx_seq_one_letter_code
_entity_poly.pdbx_strand_id
1 'polypeptide(L)' 'MKIALMYNKNKIDPSDVINISSIPTQEHYSLKSIEKVAKALEKGGHTVKLIEANMHAIDEMHD' A
#
# COMPACT_ATOMS: atom_id res chain seq x y z
N MET A 1 -11.13 -14.37 0.37
CA MET A 1 -10.16 -14.04 -0.71
C MET A 1 -8.79 -13.72 -0.11
N LYS A 2 -7.71 -13.96 -0.86
CA LYS A 2 -6.35 -13.53 -0.48
C LYS A 2 -6.13 -12.10 -0.98
N ILE A 3 -5.70 -11.20 -0.10
CA ILE A 3 -5.48 -9.78 -0.39
C ILE A 3 -4.04 -9.42 0.00
N ALA A 4 -3.27 -8.86 -0.92
CA ALA A 4 -2.03 -8.19 -0.61
C ALA A 4 -2.32 -6.69 -0.43
N LEU A 5 -1.94 -6.14 0.71
CA LEU A 5 -2.10 -4.72 1.00
C LEU A 5 -0.71 -4.08 1.06
N MET A 6 -0.40 -3.34 0.00
CA MET A 6 0.88 -2.67 -0.22
C MET A 6 0.84 -1.25 0.34
N TYR A 7 1.91 -0.83 1.02
CA TYR A 7 1.99 0.52 1.60
C TYR A 7 3.43 1.07 1.57
N ASN A 8 3.53 2.40 1.45
CA ASN A 8 4.78 3.14 1.55
C ASN A 8 5.04 3.56 3.00
N LYS A 9 6.24 3.31 3.52
CA LYS A 9 6.60 3.64 4.92
C LYS A 9 7.46 4.90 5.05
N ASN A 10 8.28 5.21 4.05
CA ASN A 10 9.25 6.30 4.08
C ASN A 10 8.71 7.59 3.46
N LYS A 11 9.55 8.63 3.39
CA LYS A 11 9.27 9.89 2.71
C LYS A 11 8.79 9.59 1.29
N ILE A 12 7.54 9.90 1.01
CA ILE A 12 6.87 9.58 -0.25
C ILE A 12 7.20 10.69 -1.25
N ASP A 13 7.86 10.37 -2.36
CA ASP A 13 7.83 11.23 -3.52
C ASP A 13 6.47 11.10 -4.22
N PRO A 14 5.88 12.19 -4.74
CA PRO A 14 4.74 12.10 -5.65
C PRO A 14 4.83 11.04 -6.76
N SER A 15 6.04 10.65 -7.18
CA SER A 15 6.26 9.54 -8.13
C SER A 15 6.10 8.14 -7.54
N ASP A 16 6.21 7.99 -6.22
CA ASP A 16 6.20 6.69 -5.52
C ASP A 16 4.79 6.13 -5.27
N VAL A 17 3.75 6.92 -5.54
CA VAL A 17 2.35 6.56 -5.30
C VAL A 17 1.64 6.20 -6.58
N ILE A 18 0.80 5.16 -6.50
CA ILE A 18 -0.12 4.81 -7.58
C ILE A 18 -1.15 5.93 -7.69
N ASN A 19 -1.04 6.74 -8.74
CA ASN A 19 -1.97 7.81 -9.01
C ASN A 19 -2.72 7.56 -10.32
N ILE A 20 -4.02 7.27 -10.20
CA ILE A 20 -4.92 7.09 -11.33
C ILE A 20 -5.44 8.42 -11.89
N SER A 21 -5.13 9.54 -11.23
CA SER A 21 -5.49 10.89 -11.67
C SER A 21 -4.21 11.69 -12.00
N SER A 22 -4.32 12.75 -12.80
CA SER A 22 -3.17 13.64 -13.05
C SER A 22 -2.81 14.53 -11.85
N ILE A 23 -3.50 14.40 -10.70
CA ILE A 23 -3.32 15.25 -9.53
C ILE A 23 -2.60 14.45 -8.44
N PRO A 24 -1.34 14.76 -8.10
CA PRO A 24 -0.62 14.09 -7.03
C PRO A 24 -1.40 14.15 -5.71
N THR A 25 -1.74 12.99 -5.17
CA THR A 25 -2.29 12.89 -3.81
C THR A 25 -1.14 13.05 -2.82
N GLN A 26 -1.34 13.88 -1.79
CA GLN A 26 -0.41 14.03 -0.66
C GLN A 26 -0.85 13.20 0.56
N GLU A 27 -1.78 12.26 0.36
CA GLU A 27 -2.29 11.46 1.46
C GLU A 27 -1.21 10.49 1.95
N HIS A 28 -0.81 10.67 3.21
CA HIS A 28 0.10 9.76 3.89
C HIS A 28 -0.67 8.99 4.95
N TYR A 29 -0.77 7.67 4.77
CA TYR A 29 -1.41 6.80 5.73
C TYR A 29 -0.38 6.27 6.73
N SER A 30 -0.58 6.56 8.01
CA SER A 30 0.26 5.99 9.06
C SER A 30 0.16 4.46 9.08
N LEU A 31 1.24 3.78 9.50
CA LEU A 31 1.23 2.32 9.71
C LEU A 31 0.05 1.86 10.58
N LYS A 32 -0.30 2.64 11.60
CA LYS A 32 -1.44 2.35 12.48
C LYS A 32 -2.79 2.35 11.73
N SER A 33 -2.94 3.23 10.73
CA SER A 33 -4.12 3.25 9.86
C SER A 33 -4.15 2.03 8.95
N ILE A 34 -3.00 1.68 8.36
CA ILE A 34 -2.84 0.51 7.51
C ILE A 34 -3.18 -0.79 8.27
N GLU A 35 -2.70 -0.95 9.50
CA GLU A 35 -3.03 -2.09 10.36
C GLU A 35 -4.52 -2.19 10.69
N LYS A 36 -5.21 -1.06 10.87
CA LYS A 36 -6.66 -1.05 11.10
C LYS A 36 -7.42 -1.55 9.88
N VAL A 37 -7.00 -1.15 8.68
CA VAL A 37 -7.59 -1.63 7.42
C VAL A 37 -7.36 -3.14 7.27
N ALA A 38 -6.13 -3.61 7.50
CA ALA A 38 -5.83 -5.04 7.47
C ALA A 38 -6.72 -5.85 8.42
N LYS A 39 -6.85 -5.40 9.68
CA LYS A 39 -7.73 -6.05 10.67
C LYS A 39 -9.20 -6.03 10.27
N ALA A 40 -9.68 -4.96 9.63
CA ALA A 40 -11.05 -4.88 9.15
C ALA A 40 -11.31 -5.89 8.03
N LEU A 41 -10.38 -6.00 7.08
CA LEU A 41 -10.42 -6.98 5.99
C LEU A 41 -10.34 -8.42 6.54
N GLU A 42 -9.46 -8.69 7.50
CA GLU A 42 -9.38 -10.01 8.14
C GLU A 42 -10.69 -10.39 8.85
N LYS A 43 -11.30 -9.45 9.58
CA LYS A 43 -12.62 -9.66 10.20
C LYS A 43 -13.72 -9.94 9.18
N GLY A 44 -13.59 -9.45 7.96
CA GLY A 44 -14.48 -9.76 6.84
C GLY A 44 -14.29 -11.17 6.24
N GLY A 45 -13.38 -11.98 6.77
CA GLY A 45 -13.09 -13.33 6.25
C GLY A 45 -12.05 -13.35 5.13
N HIS A 46 -11.27 -12.29 4.97
CA HIS A 46 -10.17 -12.23 4.00
C HIS A 46 -8.84 -12.67 4.65
N THR A 47 -7.96 -13.29 3.86
CA THR A 47 -6.57 -13.51 4.28
C THR A 47 -5.74 -12.34 3.76
N VAL A 48 -5.15 -11.56 4.65
CA VAL A 48 -4.44 -10.33 4.27
C VAL A 48 -2.95 -10.48 4.51
N LYS A 49 -2.13 -9.99 3.58
CA LYS A 49 -0.68 -9.85 3.76
C LYS A 49 -0.29 -8.39 3.57
N LEU A 50 0.35 -7.81 4.58
CA LEU A 50 0.95 -6.48 4.48
C LEU A 50 2.30 -6.58 3.77
N ILE A 51 2.55 -5.68 2.82
CA ILE A 51 3.80 -5.60 2.07
C ILE A 51 4.24 -4.14 2.04
N GLU A 52 5.46 -3.86 2.47
CA GLU A 52 6.06 -2.54 2.27
C GLU A 52 6.56 -2.46 0.82
N ALA A 53 5.98 -1.56 0.03
CA ALA A 53 6.23 -1.44 -1.40
C ALA A 53 5.68 -0.12 -1.97
N ASN A 54 6.41 0.49 -2.90
CA ASN A 54 5.97 1.62 -3.71
C ASN A 54 5.47 1.17 -5.09
N MET A 55 5.07 2.12 -5.94
CA MET A 55 4.61 1.81 -7.31
C MET A 55 5.67 1.11 -8.17
N HIS A 56 6.96 1.30 -7.86
CA HIS A 56 8.09 0.70 -8.57
C HIS A 56 8.48 -0.68 -8.06
N ALA A 57 7.84 -1.19 -7.00
CA ALA A 57 8.22 -2.46 -6.38
C ALA A 57 8.18 -3.65 -7.35
N ILE A 58 7.34 -3.61 -8.40
CA ILE A 58 7.33 -4.64 -9.45
C ILE A 58 8.54 -4.49 -10.38
N ASP A 59 8.94 -3.27 -10.72
CA ASP A 59 10.11 -2.99 -11.56
C ASP A 59 11.42 -3.37 -10.87
N GLU A 60 11.43 -3.35 -9.53
CA GLU A 60 12.56 -3.77 -8.68
C GLU A 60 12.67 -5.30 -8.52
N MET A 61 11.67 -6.07 -8.96
CA MET A 61 11.65 -7.54 -8.85
C MET A 61 12.31 -8.28 -10.04
N HIS A 62 13.06 -7.59 -10.90
CA HIS A 62 13.79 -8.23 -12.00
C HIS A 62 14.99 -9.07 -11.49
N ASP A 63 15.23 -10.20 -12.19
CA ASP A 63 16.25 -11.24 -11.90
C ASP A 63 17.68 -10.74 -11.64
#